data_AF-A0A124SDF6-F1
#
_entry.id   AF-A0A124SDF6-F1
#
_cell.length_a   1.000
_cell.length_b   1.000
_cell.length_c   1.000
_cell.angle_alpha   90.00
_cell.angle_beta   90.00
_cell.angle_gamma   90.00
#
_symmetry.space_group_name_H-M   'P 1'
#
loop_
_entity.id
_entity.type
_entity.pdbx_description
1 polymer ?
#
loop_
_entity_poly.entity_id
_entity_poly.type
_entity_poly.pdbx_seq_one_letter_code
_entity_poly.pdbx_strand_id
1 'polypeptide(L)'
;MGGGFRVLHLVRPFLSFLPEVQSADRKVPFREKVIYTVISLFIFLVCSQLPLYGIHSTTGADPFYWMRVILASNRGTVMELGITPIVTSGLVMQLLAGSKIIEVDNNVREDRALFESIIWKAFSPTTINSGRGAEFEGAVIALFHLLITRSDKVRALREAFYRQNLPNVTNLLATVLIFLIVIYFQGFRVVLPLLHRKYSGNFLVNLLGKWKESEYSGQSVPVGGLAYYVTAPSSLADMAANPFHALFYLVFMLTACALFSKTWIEVSGSSARDVAKQLKEQQMVMPGHRDSNLQKELNRYIPTAAAFGGMCIGALTVLADFMGAIGSGTGILLAVTIIYQYFETFEKEKASELGLFGF
;
A
#
# COMPACT_ATOMS: atom_id res chain seq x y z
N MET A 1 21.12 31.14 -10.07
CA MET A 1 21.28 30.92 -8.63
C MET A 1 19.95 31.17 -7.94
N GLY A 2 19.05 30.17 -7.94
CA GLY A 2 17.75 30.24 -7.28
C GLY A 2 17.75 29.27 -6.12
N GLY A 3 18.18 29.73 -4.94
CA GLY A 3 18.07 28.98 -3.70
C GLY A 3 16.61 28.93 -3.26
N GLY A 4 15.82 28.03 -3.83
CA GLY A 4 14.51 27.69 -3.29
C GLY A 4 14.70 27.13 -1.88
N PHE A 5 14.05 27.73 -0.89
CA PHE A 5 14.07 27.26 0.48
C PHE A 5 13.60 25.80 0.51
N ARG A 6 14.48 24.87 0.89
CA ARG A 6 14.13 23.44 0.96
C ARG A 6 13.24 23.21 2.17
N VAL A 7 11.99 22.79 1.91
CA VAL A 7 10.91 22.45 2.87
C VAL A 7 11.41 21.60 4.05
N LEU A 8 12.44 20.81 3.80
CA LEU A 8 13.07 19.92 4.75
C LEU A 8 13.65 20.59 6.02
N HIS A 9 14.06 21.85 5.94
CA HIS A 9 14.66 22.55 7.09
C HIS A 9 13.66 22.90 8.20
N LEU A 10 12.35 22.93 7.93
CA LEU A 10 11.32 23.27 8.92
C LEU A 10 10.78 22.06 9.70
N VAL A 11 10.96 20.86 9.16
CA VAL A 11 10.53 19.59 9.77
C VAL A 11 11.63 18.99 10.63
N ARG A 12 12.90 19.39 10.42
CA ARG A 12 14.04 19.08 11.29
C ARG A 12 13.73 19.09 12.81
N PRO A 13 13.02 20.07 13.39
CA PRO A 13 12.69 20.05 14.82
C PRO A 13 11.78 18.87 15.23
N PHE A 14 10.88 18.39 14.37
CA PHE A 14 10.02 17.22 14.64
C PHE A 14 10.71 15.89 14.30
N LEU A 15 11.51 15.86 13.23
CA LEU A 15 12.40 14.72 12.93
C LEU A 15 13.39 14.45 14.06
N SER A 16 13.81 15.50 14.78
CA SER A 16 14.68 15.36 15.96
C SER A 16 13.99 14.62 17.12
N PHE A 17 12.66 14.58 17.15
CA PHE A 17 11.89 13.91 18.20
C PHE A 17 11.56 12.45 17.88
N LEU A 18 11.57 12.07 16.59
CA LEU A 18 11.33 10.70 16.15
C LEU A 18 12.65 9.93 16.13
N PRO A 19 12.85 8.93 17.01
CA PRO A 19 14.08 8.16 17.00
C PRO A 19 14.14 7.29 15.73
N GLU A 20 15.17 7.51 14.90
CA GLU A 20 15.48 6.67 13.74
C GLU A 20 16.80 5.93 13.97
N VAL A 21 16.87 4.67 13.52
CA VAL A 21 18.11 3.89 13.56
C VAL A 21 19.05 4.41 12.46
N GLN A 22 20.20 4.96 12.84
CA GLN A 22 21.20 5.45 11.90
C GLN A 22 21.69 4.32 10.97
N SER A 23 21.87 4.62 9.67
CA SER A 23 22.50 3.67 8.75
C SER A 23 23.96 3.42 9.12
N ALA A 24 24.41 2.17 9.00
CA ALA A 24 25.79 1.80 9.26
C ALA A 24 26.78 2.62 8.42
N ASP A 25 27.79 3.19 9.08
CA ASP A 25 28.87 3.96 8.42
C ASP A 25 29.83 3.08 7.62
N ARG A 26 29.87 1.78 7.95
CA ARG A 26 30.66 0.76 7.26
C ARG A 26 29.76 -0.25 6.57
N LYS A 27 30.24 -0.85 5.48
CA LYS A 27 29.59 -2.03 4.89
C LYS A 27 29.63 -3.16 5.92
N VAL A 28 28.44 -3.58 6.36
CA VAL A 28 28.27 -4.68 7.32
C VAL A 28 28.48 -6.01 6.57
N PRO A 29 29.34 -6.91 7.05
CA PRO A 29 29.57 -8.19 6.40
C PRO A 29 28.32 -9.08 6.46
N PHE A 30 28.15 -9.97 5.49
CA PHE A 30 26.99 -10.86 5.38
C PHE A 30 26.65 -11.59 6.68
N ARG A 31 27.66 -12.14 7.37
CA ARG A 31 27.47 -12.90 8.61
C ARG A 31 26.86 -12.05 9.73
N GLU A 32 27.26 -10.78 9.87
CA GLU A 32 26.68 -9.86 10.84
C GLU A 32 25.21 -9.56 10.48
N LYS A 33 24.89 -9.33 9.19
CA LYS A 33 23.51 -9.11 8.73
C LYS A 33 22.59 -10.28 9.06
N VAL A 34 23.06 -11.51 8.86
CA VAL A 34 22.30 -12.72 9.22
C VAL A 34 22.04 -12.78 10.72
N ILE A 35 23.04 -12.47 11.56
CA ILE A 35 22.87 -12.44 13.03
C ILE A 35 21.80 -11.42 13.44
N TYR A 36 21.87 -10.19 12.91
CA TYR A 36 20.85 -9.17 13.20
C TYR A 36 19.44 -9.59 12.75
N THR A 37 19.33 -10.28 11.61
CA THR A 37 18.06 -10.79 11.09
C THR A 37 17.48 -11.88 12.00
N VAL A 38 18.32 -12.78 12.51
CA VAL A 38 17.89 -13.83 13.45
C VAL A 38 17.46 -13.23 14.79
N ILE A 39 18.19 -12.23 15.30
CA ILE A 39 17.86 -11.55 16.56
C ILE A 39 16.53 -10.79 16.42
N SER A 40 16.32 -10.05 15.33
CA SER A 40 15.06 -9.31 15.11
C SER A 40 13.87 -10.26 14.96
N LEU A 41 14.05 -11.38 14.24
CA LEU A 41 13.05 -12.44 14.14
C LEU A 41 12.71 -13.01 15.52
N PHE A 42 13.71 -13.29 16.35
CA PHE A 42 13.50 -13.82 17.69
C PHE A 42 12.71 -12.86 18.58
N ILE A 43 13.06 -11.57 18.58
CA ILE A 43 12.32 -10.53 19.31
C ILE A 43 10.85 -10.50 18.84
N PHE A 44 10.63 -10.52 17.52
CA PHE A 44 9.29 -10.52 16.94
C PHE A 44 8.46 -11.73 17.41
N LEU A 45 9.04 -12.93 17.41
CA LEU A 45 8.38 -14.15 17.85
C LEU A 45 8.03 -14.11 19.34
N VAL A 46 8.92 -13.60 20.20
CA VAL A 46 8.65 -13.44 21.64
C VAL A 46 7.52 -12.44 21.86
N CYS A 47 7.58 -11.26 21.22
CA CYS A 47 6.52 -10.26 21.33
C CYS A 47 5.16 -10.78 20.83
N SER A 48 5.15 -11.68 19.85
CA SER A 48 3.93 -12.29 19.31
C SER A 48 3.23 -13.23 20.31
N GLN A 49 3.92 -13.68 21.36
CA GLN A 49 3.39 -14.57 22.41
C GLN A 49 3.07 -13.84 23.73
N LEU A 50 3.52 -12.60 23.92
CA LEU A 50 3.26 -11.85 25.16
C LEU A 50 1.80 -11.37 25.22
N PRO A 51 0.97 -11.89 26.14
CA PRO A 51 -0.43 -11.48 26.24
C PRO A 51 -0.56 -10.06 26.82
N LEU A 52 -1.56 -9.31 26.39
CA LEU A 52 -1.88 -8.02 27.02
C LEU A 52 -2.52 -8.22 28.39
N TYR A 53 -2.16 -7.34 29.30
CA TYR A 53 -2.75 -7.29 30.63
C TYR A 53 -4.23 -6.90 30.57
N GLY A 54 -5.09 -7.63 31.30
CA GLY A 54 -6.50 -7.29 31.48
C GLY A 54 -7.47 -7.81 30.41
N ILE A 55 -7.01 -8.63 29.46
CA ILE A 55 -7.90 -9.24 28.46
C ILE A 55 -8.48 -10.55 28.98
N HIS A 56 -9.78 -10.56 29.26
CA HIS A 56 -10.55 -11.80 29.41
C HIS A 56 -11.00 -12.25 28.02
N SER A 57 -10.59 -13.46 27.61
CA SER A 57 -10.94 -14.06 26.34
C SER A 57 -12.44 -14.34 26.25
N THR A 58 -13.21 -13.37 25.78
CA THR A 58 -14.58 -13.61 25.31
C THR A 58 -14.50 -14.54 24.09
N THR A 59 -15.22 -15.67 24.14
CA THR A 59 -15.45 -16.65 23.06
C THR A 59 -16.25 -16.04 21.90
N GLY A 60 -15.79 -14.91 21.38
CA GLY A 60 -16.36 -14.22 20.22
C GLY A 60 -15.50 -14.43 18.99
N ALA A 61 -16.15 -14.72 17.86
CA ALA A 61 -15.53 -14.79 16.54
C ALA A 61 -14.66 -13.54 16.28
N ASP A 62 -13.44 -13.75 15.79
CA ASP A 62 -12.53 -12.66 15.46
C ASP A 62 -12.88 -12.06 14.09
N PRO A 63 -13.35 -10.80 14.02
CA PRO A 63 -13.71 -10.17 12.74
C PRO A 63 -12.49 -9.95 11.82
N PHE A 64 -11.28 -9.96 12.37
CA PHE A 64 -10.04 -9.66 11.66
C PHE A 64 -9.23 -10.91 11.28
N TYR A 65 -9.80 -12.11 11.39
CA TYR A 65 -9.08 -13.37 11.14
C TYR A 65 -8.22 -13.37 9.85
N TRP A 66 -8.81 -12.97 8.72
CA TRP A 66 -8.11 -12.89 7.42
C TRP A 66 -7.01 -11.83 7.39
N MET A 67 -7.23 -10.70 8.06
CA MET A 67 -6.28 -9.60 8.13
C MET A 67 -5.08 -9.97 8.99
N ARG A 68 -5.30 -10.74 10.06
CA ARG A 68 -4.27 -11.20 10.99
C ARG A 68 -3.22 -12.10 10.32
N VAL A 69 -3.64 -12.95 9.39
CA VAL A 69 -2.73 -13.82 8.62
C VAL A 69 -1.75 -12.99 7.78
N ILE A 70 -2.23 -11.94 7.11
CA ILE A 70 -1.40 -11.11 6.22
C ILE A 70 -0.53 -10.14 7.03
N LEU A 71 -1.07 -9.62 8.13
CA LEU A 71 -0.43 -8.56 8.92
C LEU A 71 0.36 -9.10 10.12
N ALA A 72 0.58 -10.42 10.17
CA ALA A 72 1.31 -11.13 11.21
C ALA A 72 0.90 -10.67 12.62
N SER A 73 -0.41 -10.67 12.86
CA SER A 73 -1.02 -10.17 14.09
C SER A 73 -1.69 -11.29 14.87
N ASN A 74 -1.51 -11.31 16.19
CA ASN A 74 -2.13 -12.28 17.08
C ASN A 74 -3.10 -11.56 18.02
N ARG A 75 -4.32 -12.08 18.15
CA ARG A 75 -5.33 -11.48 19.04
C ARG A 75 -4.89 -11.58 20.50
N GLY A 76 -4.97 -10.47 21.21
CA GLY A 76 -4.69 -10.41 22.65
C GLY A 76 -3.20 -10.49 23.01
N THR A 77 -2.29 -10.32 22.05
CA THR A 77 -0.84 -10.18 22.31
C THR A 77 -0.34 -8.81 21.91
N VAL A 78 0.85 -8.41 22.39
CA VAL A 78 1.45 -7.09 22.08
C VAL A 78 1.47 -6.79 20.57
N MET A 79 1.49 -7.85 19.74
CA MET A 79 1.41 -7.77 18.28
C MET A 79 -0.03 -7.78 17.73
N GLU A 80 -1.03 -7.29 18.46
CA GLU A 80 -2.43 -7.26 18.01
C GLU A 80 -2.64 -6.40 16.75
N LEU A 81 -1.87 -5.34 16.57
CA LEU A 81 -1.89 -4.56 15.32
C LEU A 81 -0.89 -5.08 14.29
N GLY A 82 0.07 -5.93 14.69
CA GLY A 82 1.11 -6.48 13.82
C GLY A 82 1.84 -5.40 13.01
N ILE A 83 2.13 -5.72 11.73
CA ILE A 83 2.78 -4.79 10.79
C ILE A 83 1.78 -3.84 10.09
N THR A 84 0.51 -3.85 10.47
CA THR A 84 -0.58 -3.09 9.81
C THR A 84 -0.25 -1.61 9.61
N PRO A 85 0.18 -0.84 10.64
CA PRO A 85 0.39 0.60 10.49
C PRO A 85 1.53 0.93 9.52
N ILE A 86 2.57 0.09 9.48
CA ILE A 86 3.73 0.25 8.61
C ILE A 86 3.34 -0.02 7.15
N VAL A 87 2.63 -1.11 6.89
CA VAL A 87 2.22 -1.47 5.52
C VAL A 87 1.18 -0.49 4.99
N THR A 88 0.19 -0.10 5.81
CA THR A 88 -0.87 0.83 5.39
C THR A 88 -0.33 2.22 5.10
N SER A 89 0.53 2.77 5.97
CA SER A 89 1.19 4.06 5.72
C SER A 89 2.06 4.04 4.47
N GLY A 90 2.85 2.96 4.27
CA GLY A 90 3.67 2.78 3.08
C GLY A 90 2.85 2.70 1.78
N LEU A 91 1.76 1.92 1.78
CA LEU A 91 0.88 1.78 0.62
C LEU A 91 0.20 3.10 0.24
N VAL A 92 -0.31 3.83 1.24
CA VAL A 92 -0.92 5.15 1.03
C VAL A 92 0.10 6.12 0.48
N MET A 93 1.32 6.13 1.03
CA MET A 93 2.38 7.04 0.58
C MET A 93 2.82 6.73 -0.86
N GLN A 94 2.99 5.45 -1.20
CA GLN A 94 3.29 5.02 -2.57
C GLN A 94 2.19 5.44 -3.55
N LEU A 95 0.92 5.29 -3.16
CA LEU A 95 -0.22 5.71 -4.00
C LEU A 95 -0.23 7.23 -4.23
N LEU A 96 0.07 8.02 -3.20
CA LEU A 96 0.11 9.49 -3.28
C LEU A 96 1.29 10.02 -4.10
N ALA A 97 2.46 9.39 -3.97
CA ALA A 97 3.63 9.69 -4.79
C ALA A 97 3.38 9.27 -6.26
N GLY A 98 2.86 8.07 -6.48
CA GLY A 98 2.61 7.51 -7.81
C GLY A 98 1.52 8.23 -8.59
N SER A 99 0.47 8.72 -7.92
CA SER A 99 -0.59 9.55 -8.54
C SER A 99 -0.12 10.97 -8.87
N LYS A 100 1.14 11.32 -8.59
CA LYS A 100 1.73 12.66 -8.79
C LYS A 100 0.98 13.78 -8.07
N ILE A 101 0.17 13.44 -7.08
CA ILE A 101 -0.45 14.42 -6.17
C ILE A 101 0.64 15.05 -5.29
N ILE A 102 1.70 14.29 -5.01
CA ILE A 102 2.88 14.71 -4.26
C ILE A 102 4.11 14.52 -5.15
N GLU A 103 4.83 15.62 -5.43
CA GLU A 103 6.15 15.56 -6.06
C GLU A 103 7.15 15.14 -4.98
N VAL A 104 7.64 13.90 -5.07
CA VAL A 104 8.65 13.35 -4.17
C VAL A 104 9.94 13.21 -4.96
N ASP A 105 11.00 13.88 -4.55
CA ASP A 105 12.28 13.80 -5.26
C ASP A 105 13.07 12.59 -4.75
N ASN A 106 13.00 11.49 -5.51
CA ASN A 106 13.61 10.20 -5.13
C ASN A 106 15.13 10.23 -4.97
N ASN A 107 15.79 11.32 -5.40
CA ASN A 107 17.23 11.53 -5.26
C ASN A 107 17.65 12.04 -3.87
N VAL A 108 16.72 12.54 -3.06
CA VAL A 108 17.02 13.04 -1.72
C VAL A 108 16.56 12.02 -0.69
N ARG A 109 17.51 11.49 0.10
CA ARG A 109 17.26 10.49 1.15
C ARG A 109 16.21 10.96 2.18
N GLU A 110 16.08 12.27 2.34
CA GLU A 110 15.19 12.94 3.29
C GLU A 110 13.71 12.98 2.80
N ASP A 111 13.45 12.85 1.49
CA ASP A 111 12.08 12.78 0.92
C ASP A 111 11.44 11.38 1.05
N ARG A 112 12.23 10.36 1.42
CA ARG A 112 11.75 8.97 1.59
C ARG A 112 10.94 8.75 2.87
N ALA A 113 10.92 9.71 3.80
CA ALA A 113 10.28 9.60 5.11
C ALA A 113 8.85 10.22 5.20
N LEU A 114 8.28 10.66 4.08
CA LEU A 114 7.17 11.62 4.11
C LEU A 114 5.80 11.02 4.54
N PHE A 115 5.49 11.15 5.83
CA PHE A 115 4.11 11.26 6.36
C PHE A 115 3.64 12.74 6.36
N GLU A 116 4.56 13.70 6.20
CA GLU A 116 4.34 15.13 6.50
C GLU A 116 4.08 16.02 5.28
N SER A 117 4.25 15.51 4.06
CA SER A 117 4.00 16.26 2.83
C SER A 117 2.53 16.70 2.69
N ILE A 118 1.59 15.89 3.20
CA ILE A 118 0.15 16.21 3.20
C ILE A 118 -0.14 17.35 4.18
N ILE A 119 0.37 17.25 5.42
CA ILE A 119 0.16 18.27 6.46
C ILE A 119 0.77 19.60 6.02
N TRP A 120 1.94 19.58 5.39
CA TRP A 120 2.60 20.80 4.90
C TRP A 120 1.90 21.40 3.67
N LYS A 121 1.48 20.60 2.68
CA LYS A 121 0.67 21.11 1.56
C LYS A 121 -0.69 21.66 2.01
N ALA A 122 -1.21 21.19 3.15
CA ALA A 122 -2.41 21.75 3.78
C ALA A 122 -2.13 23.09 4.48
N PHE A 123 -1.07 23.16 5.30
CA PHE A 123 -0.85 24.24 6.27
C PHE A 123 0.46 25.02 6.08
N SER A 124 1.09 24.99 4.91
CA SER A 124 2.33 25.74 4.69
C SER A 124 2.09 27.26 4.78
N PRO A 125 2.80 27.98 5.67
CA PRO A 125 2.71 29.43 5.81
C PRO A 125 3.66 30.19 4.87
N THR A 126 4.37 29.51 3.97
CA THR A 126 5.27 30.14 3.00
C THR A 126 4.48 30.91 1.94
N THR A 127 4.97 32.09 1.56
CA THR A 127 4.36 32.90 0.48
C THR A 127 5.25 32.90 -0.75
N ILE A 128 4.62 32.75 -1.91
CA ILE A 128 5.28 32.83 -3.21
C ILE A 128 4.68 34.01 -3.97
N ASN A 129 5.52 34.88 -4.50
CA ASN A 129 5.07 35.99 -5.34
C ASN A 129 4.76 35.46 -6.74
N SER A 130 3.50 35.15 -7.00
CA SER A 130 2.99 35.10 -8.36
C SER A 130 2.74 36.55 -8.80
N GLY A 131 2.88 36.91 -10.07
CA GLY A 131 2.88 38.31 -10.56
C GLY A 131 1.66 39.20 -10.22
N ARG A 132 0.73 38.75 -9.37
CA ARG A 132 -0.41 39.48 -8.78
C ARG A 132 -0.29 39.72 -7.26
N GLY A 133 0.80 39.30 -6.61
CA GLY A 133 1.08 39.50 -5.19
C GLY A 133 1.57 38.23 -4.46
N ALA A 134 1.83 38.37 -3.16
CA ALA A 134 2.28 37.26 -2.32
C ALA A 134 1.10 36.33 -2.02
N GLU A 135 1.17 35.09 -2.51
CA GLU A 135 0.15 34.09 -2.30
C GLU A 135 0.74 32.92 -1.48
N PHE A 136 0.02 32.46 -0.46
CA PHE A 136 0.47 31.34 0.37
C PHE A 136 0.51 30.02 -0.41
N GLU A 137 1.47 29.16 -0.06
CA GLU A 137 1.67 27.83 -0.65
C GLU A 137 0.68 26.79 -0.10
N GLY A 138 0.34 26.87 1.19
CA GLY A 138 -0.56 25.93 1.85
C GLY A 138 -2.02 26.11 1.42
N ALA A 139 -2.69 25.03 1.05
CA ALA A 139 -4.07 25.06 0.54
C ALA A 139 -5.07 25.68 1.54
N VAL A 140 -4.95 25.38 2.84
CA VAL A 140 -5.85 25.87 3.89
C VAL A 140 -5.52 27.30 4.26
N ILE A 141 -4.24 27.64 4.42
CA ILE A 141 -3.82 29.00 4.76
C ILE A 141 -4.11 29.97 3.61
N ALA A 142 -3.87 29.55 2.36
CA ALA A 142 -4.23 30.32 1.18
C ALA A 142 -5.74 30.53 1.07
N LEU A 143 -6.55 29.53 1.40
CA LEU A 143 -8.02 29.66 1.45
C LEU A 143 -8.44 30.73 2.45
N PHE A 144 -7.96 30.68 3.70
CA PHE A 144 -8.32 31.67 4.72
C PHE A 144 -7.81 33.08 4.36
N HIS A 145 -6.58 33.20 3.87
CA HIS A 145 -6.02 34.48 3.45
C HIS A 145 -6.81 35.09 2.28
N LEU A 146 -7.12 34.32 1.24
CA LEU A 146 -7.90 34.82 0.09
C LEU A 146 -9.33 35.22 0.49
N LEU A 147 -9.94 34.55 1.47
CA LEU A 147 -11.28 34.86 1.99
C LEU A 147 -11.31 36.13 2.84
N ILE A 148 -10.22 36.44 3.55
CA ILE A 148 -10.10 37.61 4.43
C ILE A 148 -9.67 38.85 3.64
N THR A 149 -8.74 38.71 2.70
CA THR A 149 -8.09 39.86 2.03
C THR A 149 -8.85 40.37 0.80
N ARG A 150 -9.72 39.56 0.16
CA ARG A 150 -10.50 39.97 -1.03
C ARG A 150 -11.97 40.26 -0.71
N SER A 151 -12.51 41.33 -1.31
CA SER A 151 -13.93 41.71 -1.23
C SER A 151 -14.86 40.73 -1.97
N ASP A 152 -14.44 40.21 -3.13
CA ASP A 152 -15.22 39.27 -3.94
C ASP A 152 -15.03 37.80 -3.50
N LYS A 153 -15.87 37.37 -2.54
CA LYS A 153 -15.80 36.02 -1.93
C LYS A 153 -15.93 34.88 -2.94
N VAL A 154 -16.78 35.01 -3.96
CA VAL A 154 -17.03 33.94 -4.96
C VAL A 154 -15.79 33.70 -5.83
N ARG A 155 -15.08 34.77 -6.20
CA ARG A 155 -13.88 34.69 -7.03
C ARG A 155 -12.69 34.15 -6.23
N ALA A 156 -12.55 34.60 -4.98
CA ALA A 156 -11.56 34.09 -4.04
C ALA A 156 -11.71 32.59 -3.78
N LEU A 157 -12.95 32.10 -3.63
CA LEU A 157 -13.22 30.68 -3.43
C LEU A 157 -12.85 29.84 -4.66
N ARG A 158 -13.23 30.29 -5.86
CA ARG A 158 -12.90 29.59 -7.11
C ARG A 158 -11.38 29.51 -7.34
N GLU A 159 -10.65 30.56 -7.00
CA GLU A 159 -9.20 30.64 -7.14
C GLU A 159 -8.47 29.75 -6.11
N ALA A 160 -8.99 29.64 -4.87
CA ALA A 160 -8.47 28.73 -3.85
C ALA A 160 -8.72 27.24 -4.18
N PHE A 161 -9.83 26.91 -4.85
CA PHE A 161 -10.18 25.54 -5.21
C PHE A 161 -9.48 25.02 -6.48
N TYR A 162 -9.21 25.89 -7.47
CA TYR A 162 -8.76 25.47 -8.82
C TYR A 162 -7.42 26.08 -9.26
N ARG A 163 -6.46 26.25 -8.34
CA ARG A 163 -5.12 26.77 -8.67
C ARG A 163 -4.35 25.74 -9.50
N GLN A 164 -3.64 26.15 -10.55
CA GLN A 164 -2.93 25.19 -11.41
C GLN A 164 -1.49 24.91 -10.98
N ASN A 165 -0.87 25.86 -10.28
CA ASN A 165 0.57 25.83 -10.01
C ASN A 165 0.93 25.45 -8.56
N LEU A 166 -0.05 25.37 -7.65
CA LEU A 166 0.16 25.18 -6.21
C LEU A 166 -0.85 24.19 -5.61
N PRO A 167 -0.62 23.65 -4.41
CA PRO A 167 -1.56 22.74 -3.76
C PRO A 167 -2.96 23.34 -3.59
N ASN A 168 -3.97 22.63 -4.08
CA ASN A 168 -5.35 23.07 -4.08
C ASN A 168 -6.14 22.51 -2.90
N VAL A 169 -7.16 23.25 -2.48
CA VAL A 169 -8.16 22.74 -1.53
C VAL A 169 -8.90 21.53 -2.10
N THR A 170 -9.13 21.49 -3.42
CA THR A 170 -9.73 20.32 -4.10
C THR A 170 -8.84 19.08 -4.00
N ASN A 171 -7.52 19.24 -4.15
CA ASN A 171 -6.58 18.12 -4.05
C ASN A 171 -6.50 17.64 -2.60
N LEU A 172 -6.51 18.56 -1.63
CA LEU A 172 -6.55 18.23 -0.20
C LEU A 172 -7.84 17.48 0.18
N LEU A 173 -8.99 17.97 -0.28
CA LEU A 173 -10.28 17.29 -0.08
C LEU A 173 -10.30 15.92 -0.76
N ALA A 174 -9.71 15.77 -1.95
CA ALA A 174 -9.56 14.49 -2.60
C ALA A 174 -8.68 13.53 -1.78
N THR A 175 -7.58 14.00 -1.18
CA THR A 175 -6.74 13.15 -0.31
C THR A 175 -7.46 12.71 0.96
N VAL A 176 -8.21 13.61 1.61
CA VAL A 176 -9.02 13.27 2.79
C VAL A 176 -10.13 12.30 2.40
N LEU A 177 -10.77 12.50 1.26
CA LEU A 177 -11.81 11.63 0.74
C LEU A 177 -11.26 10.23 0.40
N ILE A 178 -10.10 10.13 -0.27
CA ILE A 178 -9.45 8.84 -0.54
C ILE A 178 -9.06 8.16 0.78
N PHE A 179 -8.49 8.88 1.74
CA PHE A 179 -8.11 8.33 3.04
C PHE A 179 -9.33 7.82 3.82
N LEU A 180 -10.42 8.60 3.86
CA LEU A 180 -11.68 8.19 4.48
C LEU A 180 -12.31 7.01 3.75
N ILE A 181 -12.23 6.96 2.42
CA ILE A 181 -12.70 5.84 1.61
C ILE A 181 -11.88 4.58 1.92
N VAL A 182 -10.55 4.68 2.00
CA VAL A 182 -9.68 3.55 2.33
C VAL A 182 -9.97 3.03 3.74
N ILE A 183 -10.07 3.91 4.73
CA ILE A 183 -10.47 3.55 6.11
C ILE A 183 -11.86 2.92 6.11
N TYR A 184 -12.80 3.51 5.38
CA TYR A 184 -14.17 3.01 5.30
C TYR A 184 -14.22 1.62 4.65
N PHE A 185 -13.52 1.38 3.54
CA PHE A 185 -13.45 0.07 2.88
C PHE A 185 -12.70 -0.97 3.72
N GLN A 186 -11.67 -0.55 4.48
CA GLN A 186 -10.98 -1.42 5.42
C GLN A 186 -11.91 -1.79 6.60
N GLY A 187 -12.69 -0.83 7.10
CA GLY A 187 -13.74 -1.05 8.10
C GLY A 187 -14.95 -1.80 7.55
N PHE A 188 -15.22 -1.73 6.25
CA PHE A 188 -16.40 -2.33 5.61
C PHE A 188 -16.41 -3.85 5.80
N ARG A 189 -15.25 -4.52 5.72
CA ARG A 189 -15.14 -5.97 5.98
C ARG A 189 -15.52 -6.37 7.41
N VAL A 190 -15.39 -5.47 8.39
CA VAL A 190 -15.73 -5.69 9.81
C VAL A 190 -17.17 -5.28 10.11
N VAL A 191 -17.62 -4.19 9.49
CA VAL A 191 -18.97 -3.63 9.69
C VAL A 191 -20.01 -4.55 9.05
N LEU A 192 -19.72 -5.18 7.91
CA LEU A 192 -20.68 -6.02 7.18
C LEU A 192 -21.30 -7.16 8.02
N PRO A 193 -20.54 -8.02 8.72
CA PRO A 193 -21.12 -9.06 9.58
C PRO A 193 -21.90 -8.47 10.78
N LEU A 194 -21.40 -7.37 11.36
CA LEU A 194 -22.03 -6.69 12.49
C LEU A 194 -23.37 -6.02 12.09
N LEU A 195 -23.42 -5.46 10.89
CA LEU A 195 -24.61 -4.83 10.32
C LEU A 195 -25.67 -5.88 9.98
N HIS A 196 -25.28 -7.08 9.53
CA HIS A 196 -26.19 -8.20 9.33
C HIS A 196 -26.78 -8.70 10.66
N ARG A 197 -25.97 -8.82 11.72
CA ARG A 197 -26.46 -9.18 13.07
C ARG A 197 -27.46 -8.16 13.64
N LYS A 198 -27.28 -6.86 13.33
CA LYS A 198 -28.13 -5.78 13.88
C LYS A 198 -29.33 -5.41 13.00
N TYR A 199 -29.25 -5.61 11.68
CA TYR A 199 -30.25 -5.19 10.70
C TYR A 199 -30.54 -6.29 9.65
N SER A 200 -30.81 -7.51 10.10
CA SER A 200 -31.07 -8.69 9.25
C SER A 200 -32.30 -8.58 8.31
N GLY A 201 -33.14 -7.54 8.48
CA GLY A 201 -34.34 -7.27 7.67
C GLY A 201 -34.16 -6.31 6.49
N ASN A 202 -33.05 -5.57 6.39
CA ASN A 202 -32.89 -4.54 5.36
C ASN A 202 -32.41 -5.11 4.02
N PHE A 203 -33.07 -4.74 2.91
CA PHE A 203 -32.72 -5.18 1.56
C PHE A 203 -31.27 -4.87 1.19
N LEU A 204 -30.77 -3.66 1.50
CA LEU A 204 -29.37 -3.29 1.24
C LEU A 204 -28.38 -4.19 2.01
N VAL A 205 -28.67 -4.54 3.26
CA VAL A 205 -27.78 -5.37 4.08
C VAL A 205 -27.75 -6.80 3.54
N ASN A 206 -28.91 -7.32 3.11
CA ASN A 206 -29.01 -8.63 2.47
C ASN A 206 -28.38 -8.68 1.06
N LEU A 207 -28.35 -7.56 0.34
CA LEU A 207 -27.65 -7.43 -0.94
C LEU A 207 -26.12 -7.43 -0.75
N LEU A 208 -25.65 -6.73 0.29
CA LEU A 208 -24.23 -6.67 0.63
C LEU A 208 -23.69 -8.02 1.10
N GLY A 209 -24.43 -8.73 1.95
CA GLY A 209 -24.06 -10.08 2.36
C GLY A 209 -24.98 -10.67 3.43
N LYS A 210 -25.42 -11.91 3.22
CA LYS A 210 -26.02 -12.75 4.27
C LYS A 210 -24.94 -13.61 4.88
N TRP A 211 -24.82 -13.61 6.20
CA TRP A 211 -23.77 -14.34 6.91
C TRP A 211 -24.41 -15.44 7.75
N LYS A 212 -23.86 -16.65 7.71
CA LYS A 212 -24.25 -17.76 8.59
C LYS A 212 -23.04 -18.17 9.42
N GLU A 213 -23.26 -18.41 10.70
CA GLU A 213 -22.23 -18.96 11.57
C GLU A 213 -22.00 -20.43 11.23
N SER A 214 -20.74 -20.80 11.00
CA SER A 214 -20.34 -22.18 10.81
C SER A 214 -20.23 -22.88 12.17
N GLU A 215 -20.89 -24.03 12.32
CA GLU A 215 -20.98 -24.81 13.57
C GLU A 215 -19.62 -25.23 14.15
N TYR A 216 -18.57 -25.33 13.33
CA TYR A 216 -17.27 -25.87 13.74
C TYR A 216 -16.18 -24.82 14.01
N SER A 217 -16.25 -23.63 13.44
CA SER A 217 -15.17 -22.62 13.56
C SER A 217 -15.60 -21.34 14.29
N GLY A 218 -16.88 -21.18 14.62
CA GLY A 218 -17.42 -19.93 15.14
C GLY A 218 -17.25 -18.75 14.17
N GLN A 219 -16.80 -18.99 12.94
CA GLN A 219 -16.62 -17.95 11.93
C GLN A 219 -17.91 -17.76 11.13
N SER A 220 -18.26 -16.49 10.90
CA SER A 220 -19.35 -16.11 10.01
C SER A 220 -18.88 -16.23 8.56
N VAL A 221 -19.44 -17.18 7.80
CA VAL A 221 -19.19 -17.35 6.37
C VAL A 221 -20.33 -16.67 5.60
N PRO A 222 -20.06 -15.91 4.53
CA PRO A 222 -21.12 -15.33 3.72
C PRO A 222 -21.81 -16.45 2.93
N VAL A 223 -23.14 -16.55 3.04
CA VAL A 223 -23.99 -17.56 2.36
C VAL A 223 -24.79 -16.93 1.21
N GLY A 224 -24.84 -15.60 1.11
CA GLY A 224 -25.49 -14.91 0.00
C GLY A 224 -25.09 -13.44 -0.12
N GLY A 225 -25.50 -12.79 -1.21
CA GLY A 225 -25.19 -11.38 -1.50
C GLY A 225 -23.86 -11.19 -2.25
N LEU A 226 -23.43 -9.94 -2.42
CA LEU A 226 -22.17 -9.60 -3.11
C LEU A 226 -20.94 -10.19 -2.41
N ALA A 227 -20.96 -10.24 -1.07
CA ALA A 227 -19.89 -10.85 -0.29
C ALA A 227 -19.69 -12.34 -0.60
N TYR A 228 -20.76 -13.08 -0.94
CA TYR A 228 -20.67 -14.48 -1.34
C TYR A 228 -19.82 -14.62 -2.61
N TYR A 229 -20.13 -13.83 -3.65
CA TYR A 229 -19.45 -13.87 -4.96
C TYR A 229 -17.96 -13.47 -4.94
N VAL A 230 -17.56 -12.63 -3.99
CA VAL A 230 -16.17 -12.17 -3.85
C VAL A 230 -15.35 -13.09 -2.93
N THR A 231 -16.00 -13.97 -2.17
CA THR A 231 -15.33 -14.90 -1.25
C THR A 231 -14.95 -16.19 -1.96
N ALA A 232 -13.74 -16.68 -1.69
CA ALA A 232 -13.26 -17.95 -2.23
C ALA A 232 -14.20 -19.10 -1.82
N PRO A 233 -14.56 -20.01 -2.74
CA PRO A 233 -15.29 -21.22 -2.38
C PRO A 233 -14.41 -22.10 -1.48
N SER A 234 -15.00 -22.61 -0.40
CA SER A 234 -14.31 -23.37 0.65
C SER A 234 -13.85 -24.77 0.23
N SER A 235 -14.41 -25.33 -0.84
CA SER A 235 -14.09 -26.69 -1.28
C SER A 235 -14.41 -26.94 -2.74
N LEU A 236 -13.74 -27.94 -3.32
CA LEU A 236 -14.04 -28.44 -4.66
C LEU A 236 -15.49 -28.98 -4.76
N ALA A 237 -16.05 -29.48 -3.65
CA ALA A 237 -17.43 -29.93 -3.56
C ALA A 237 -18.43 -28.77 -3.66
N ASP A 238 -18.16 -27.64 -2.99
CA ASP A 238 -19.00 -26.44 -3.05
C ASP A 238 -18.98 -25.81 -4.45
N MET A 239 -17.85 -25.91 -5.15
CA MET A 239 -17.68 -25.47 -6.53
C MET A 239 -18.46 -26.35 -7.52
N ALA A 240 -18.46 -27.67 -7.33
CA ALA A 240 -19.26 -28.59 -8.15
C ALA A 240 -20.78 -28.37 -7.94
N ALA A 241 -21.18 -28.01 -6.72
CA ALA A 241 -22.57 -27.67 -6.41
C ALA A 241 -23.00 -26.32 -7.01
N ASN A 242 -22.10 -25.33 -7.07
CA ASN A 242 -22.40 -23.98 -7.56
C ASN A 242 -21.38 -23.51 -8.62
N PRO A 243 -21.45 -24.04 -9.86
CA PRO A 243 -20.46 -23.74 -10.90
C PRO A 243 -20.44 -22.27 -11.33
N PHE A 244 -21.59 -21.58 -11.27
CA PHE A 244 -21.68 -20.15 -11.59
C PHE A 244 -20.92 -19.26 -10.60
N HIS A 245 -20.94 -19.60 -9.32
CA HIS A 245 -20.22 -18.85 -8.28
C HIS A 245 -18.70 -18.97 -8.49
N ALA A 246 -18.21 -20.19 -8.68
CA ALA A 246 -16.80 -20.45 -8.92
C ALA A 246 -16.30 -19.79 -10.21
N LEU A 247 -17.09 -19.82 -11.29
CA LEU A 247 -16.75 -19.16 -12.55
C LEU A 247 -16.66 -17.63 -12.36
N PHE A 248 -17.62 -17.04 -11.65
CA PHE A 248 -17.60 -15.61 -11.37
C PHE A 248 -16.38 -15.23 -10.52
N TYR A 249 -16.10 -15.95 -9.43
CA TYR A 249 -14.94 -15.72 -8.59
C TYR A 249 -13.64 -15.80 -9.38
N LEU A 250 -13.47 -16.83 -10.23
CA LEU A 250 -12.29 -17.02 -11.06
C LEU A 250 -12.09 -15.84 -12.03
N VAL A 251 -13.13 -15.48 -12.78
CA VAL A 251 -13.04 -14.36 -13.74
C VAL A 251 -12.78 -13.05 -13.02
N PHE A 252 -13.48 -12.80 -11.91
CA PHE A 252 -13.29 -11.60 -11.10
C PHE A 252 -11.87 -11.50 -10.54
N MET A 253 -11.34 -12.58 -9.96
CA MET A 253 -10.00 -12.59 -9.38
C MET A 253 -8.91 -12.38 -10.44
N LEU A 254 -8.97 -13.09 -11.58
CA LEU A 254 -7.96 -12.94 -12.63
C LEU A 254 -7.97 -11.54 -13.25
N THR A 255 -9.16 -10.98 -13.49
CA THR A 255 -9.30 -9.63 -14.05
C THR A 255 -8.86 -8.57 -13.04
N ALA A 256 -9.24 -8.69 -11.76
CA ALA A 256 -8.82 -7.79 -10.71
C ALA A 256 -7.29 -7.79 -10.52
N CYS A 257 -6.65 -8.97 -10.46
CA CYS A 257 -5.19 -9.07 -10.31
C CYS A 257 -4.45 -8.51 -11.53
N ALA A 258 -4.93 -8.74 -12.76
CA ALA A 258 -4.31 -8.20 -13.97
C ALA A 258 -4.42 -6.67 -14.06
N LEU A 259 -5.60 -6.12 -13.74
CA LEU A 259 -5.82 -4.67 -13.72
C LEU A 259 -4.99 -4.00 -12.62
N PHE A 260 -5.03 -4.56 -11.41
CA PHE A 260 -4.30 -4.03 -10.28
C PHE A 260 -2.80 -4.01 -10.55
N SER A 261 -2.23 -5.09 -11.10
CA SER A 261 -0.82 -5.17 -11.48
C SER A 261 -0.43 -4.09 -12.50
N LYS A 262 -1.25 -3.86 -13.54
CA LYS A 262 -0.99 -2.80 -14.51
C LYS A 262 -0.98 -1.41 -13.87
N THR A 263 -2.00 -1.10 -13.06
CA THR A 263 -2.07 0.19 -12.37
C THR A 263 -0.94 0.35 -11.35
N TRP A 264 -0.52 -0.73 -10.71
CA TRP A 264 0.51 -0.70 -9.68
C TRP A 264 1.88 -0.32 -10.25
N ILE A 265 2.21 -0.73 -11.47
CA ILE A 265 3.49 -0.37 -12.11
C ILE A 265 3.62 1.13 -12.40
N GLU A 266 2.51 1.80 -12.72
CA GLU A 266 2.50 3.25 -12.88
C GLU A 266 2.71 3.96 -11.54
N VAL A 267 2.14 3.41 -10.46
CA VAL A 267 2.25 3.95 -9.10
C VAL A 267 3.62 3.68 -8.49
N SER A 268 4.23 2.52 -8.75
CA SER A 268 5.52 2.11 -8.17
C SER A 268 6.72 2.81 -8.80
N GLY A 269 6.52 3.64 -9.83
CA GLY A 269 7.61 4.27 -10.58
C GLY A 269 8.46 3.25 -11.34
N SER A 270 7.87 2.10 -11.69
CA SER A 270 8.51 1.05 -12.50
C SER A 270 7.94 1.02 -13.91
N SER A 271 7.32 2.12 -14.35
CA SER A 271 6.77 2.26 -15.69
C SER A 271 7.87 2.22 -16.73
N ALA A 272 7.52 1.91 -17.99
CA ALA A 272 8.50 1.88 -19.08
C ALA A 272 9.29 3.18 -19.25
N ARG A 273 8.68 4.32 -18.89
CA ARG A 273 9.36 5.62 -18.90
C ARG A 273 10.40 5.72 -17.78
N ASP A 274 10.06 5.26 -16.58
CA ASP A 274 10.93 5.38 -15.41
C ASP A 274 12.12 4.42 -15.52
N VAL A 275 11.88 3.19 -15.99
CA VAL A 275 12.93 2.21 -16.26
C VAL A 275 13.86 2.70 -17.38
N ALA A 276 13.32 3.27 -18.46
CA ALA A 276 14.14 3.86 -19.52
C ALA A 276 15.03 5.00 -19.00
N LYS A 277 14.49 5.83 -18.09
CA LYS A 277 15.26 6.90 -17.44
C LYS A 277 16.38 6.35 -16.56
N GLN A 278 16.09 5.34 -15.74
CA GLN A 278 17.08 4.67 -14.89
C GLN A 278 18.21 4.04 -15.70
N LEU A 279 17.89 3.33 -16.78
CA LEU A 279 18.90 2.73 -17.68
C LEU A 279 19.81 3.79 -18.28
N LYS A 280 19.23 4.91 -18.72
CA LYS A 280 19.99 6.05 -19.25
C LYS A 280 20.90 6.69 -18.20
N GLU A 281 20.41 6.88 -16.98
CA GLU A 281 21.19 7.40 -15.84
C GLU A 281 22.35 6.46 -15.46
N GLN A 282 22.16 5.15 -15.59
CA GLN A 282 23.18 4.12 -15.35
C GLN A 282 24.12 3.88 -16.54
N GLN A 283 24.02 4.67 -17.61
CA GLN A 283 24.80 4.48 -18.85
C GLN A 283 24.61 3.10 -19.50
N MET A 284 23.47 2.43 -19.24
CA MET A 284 23.14 1.14 -19.85
C MET A 284 22.32 1.36 -21.12
N VAL A 285 22.87 0.94 -22.26
CA VAL A 285 22.24 1.08 -23.58
C VAL A 285 21.90 -0.31 -24.12
N MET A 286 20.70 -0.45 -24.70
CA MET A 286 20.30 -1.70 -25.35
C MET A 286 21.02 -1.86 -26.70
N PRO A 287 21.75 -2.97 -26.92
CA PRO A 287 22.44 -3.20 -28.19
C PRO A 287 21.45 -3.14 -29.39
N GLY A 288 21.82 -2.39 -30.43
CA GLY A 288 21.06 -2.32 -31.67
C GLY A 288 19.86 -1.35 -31.69
N HIS A 289 19.55 -0.67 -30.58
CA HIS A 289 18.46 0.31 -30.51
C HIS A 289 18.97 1.69 -30.09
N ARG A 290 18.46 2.75 -30.73
CA ARG A 290 18.71 4.13 -30.29
C ARG A 290 17.99 4.38 -28.95
N ASP A 291 18.57 5.22 -28.09
CA ASP A 291 17.98 5.63 -26.81
C ASP A 291 16.55 6.15 -26.92
N SER A 292 16.21 6.78 -28.05
CA SER A 292 14.85 7.27 -28.32
C SER A 292 13.81 6.16 -28.50
N ASN A 293 14.24 4.97 -28.95
CA ASN A 293 13.39 3.81 -29.17
C ASN A 293 13.33 2.89 -27.94
N LEU A 294 14.25 3.04 -26.98
CA LEU A 294 14.30 2.22 -25.77
C LEU A 294 12.97 2.26 -24.99
N GLN A 295 12.40 3.45 -24.80
CA GLN A 295 11.12 3.60 -24.12
C GLN A 295 9.98 2.89 -24.87
N LYS A 296 9.98 2.94 -26.21
CA LYS A 296 8.94 2.32 -27.04
C LYS A 296 8.99 0.79 -26.95
N GLU A 297 10.19 0.21 -26.95
CA GLU A 297 10.36 -1.23 -26.75
C GLU A 297 9.96 -1.67 -25.34
N LEU A 298 10.42 -0.96 -24.30
CA LEU A 298 10.04 -1.26 -22.92
C LEU A 298 8.53 -1.17 -22.69
N ASN A 299 7.84 -0.23 -23.34
CA ASN A 299 6.39 -0.08 -23.23
C ASN A 299 5.61 -1.24 -23.88
N ARG A 300 6.23 -2.02 -24.76
CA ARG A 300 5.64 -3.22 -25.34
C ARG A 300 5.68 -4.40 -24.36
N TYR A 301 6.75 -4.51 -23.58
CA TYR A 301 7.00 -5.65 -22.69
C TYR A 301 6.55 -5.43 -21.25
N ILE A 302 6.74 -4.24 -20.67
CA ILE A 302 6.47 -4.03 -19.24
C ILE A 302 4.98 -4.19 -18.90
N PRO A 303 4.02 -3.50 -19.57
CA PRO A 303 2.61 -3.64 -19.21
C PRO A 303 2.03 -5.03 -19.50
N THR A 304 2.58 -5.74 -20.49
CA THR A 304 2.16 -7.10 -20.84
C THR A 304 2.70 -8.12 -19.84
N ALA A 305 3.99 -8.03 -19.48
CA ALA A 305 4.60 -8.85 -18.44
C ALA A 305 3.94 -8.62 -17.07
N ALA A 306 3.60 -7.37 -16.75
CA ALA A 306 2.89 -7.00 -15.53
C ALA A 306 1.51 -7.67 -15.41
N ALA A 307 0.72 -7.54 -16.47
CA ALA A 307 -0.62 -8.09 -16.51
C ALA A 307 -0.60 -9.61 -16.45
N PHE A 308 0.34 -10.22 -17.17
CA PHE A 308 0.55 -11.66 -17.16
C PHE A 308 1.02 -12.15 -15.79
N GLY A 309 1.99 -11.47 -15.16
CA GLY A 309 2.45 -11.78 -13.80
C GLY A 309 1.32 -11.68 -12.77
N GLY A 310 0.52 -10.60 -12.82
CA GLY A 310 -0.66 -10.43 -11.96
C GLY A 310 -1.70 -11.54 -12.19
N MET A 311 -1.95 -11.92 -13.44
CA MET A 311 -2.87 -13.00 -13.79
C MET A 311 -2.37 -14.37 -13.31
N CYS A 312 -1.08 -14.68 -13.48
CA CYS A 312 -0.48 -15.93 -13.01
C CYS A 312 -0.52 -16.04 -11.48
N ILE A 313 -0.21 -14.96 -10.76
CA ILE A 313 -0.33 -14.92 -9.29
C ILE A 313 -1.78 -15.13 -8.87
N GLY A 314 -2.73 -14.48 -9.54
CA GLY A 314 -4.17 -14.67 -9.31
C GLY A 314 -4.61 -16.12 -9.56
N ALA A 315 -4.15 -16.74 -10.66
CA ALA A 315 -4.45 -18.13 -10.98
C ALA A 315 -3.89 -19.10 -9.95
N LEU A 316 -2.63 -18.90 -9.53
CA LEU A 316 -2.00 -19.70 -8.47
C LEU A 316 -2.76 -19.58 -7.15
N THR A 317 -3.24 -18.38 -6.82
CA THR A 317 -4.03 -18.14 -5.61
C THR A 317 -5.33 -18.93 -5.65
N VAL A 318 -6.06 -18.85 -6.76
CA VAL A 318 -7.32 -19.59 -6.95
C VAL A 318 -7.08 -21.10 -6.88
N LEU A 319 -6.00 -21.60 -7.48
CA LEU A 319 -5.63 -23.02 -7.39
C LEU A 319 -5.28 -23.44 -5.95
N ALA A 320 -4.55 -22.60 -5.21
CA ALA A 320 -4.20 -22.89 -3.82
C ALA A 320 -5.45 -22.91 -2.92
N ASP A 321 -6.40 -22.00 -3.14
CA ASP A 321 -7.69 -21.98 -2.45
C ASP A 321 -8.50 -23.25 -2.79
N PHE A 322 -8.49 -23.70 -4.05
CA PHE A 322 -9.21 -24.92 -4.48
C PHE A 322 -8.62 -26.21 -3.94
N MET A 323 -7.30 -26.28 -3.81
CA MET A 323 -6.61 -27.47 -3.29
C MET A 323 -6.76 -27.62 -1.78
N GLY A 324 -7.41 -26.68 -1.09
CA GLY A 324 -7.60 -26.74 0.36
C GLY A 324 -6.27 -26.76 1.12
N ALA A 325 -5.25 -26.05 0.60
CA ALA A 325 -3.97 -25.94 1.26
C ALA A 325 -4.16 -25.46 2.72
N ILE A 326 -3.31 -25.92 3.64
CA ILE A 326 -3.43 -25.59 5.07
C ILE A 326 -3.08 -24.10 5.25
N GLY A 327 -4.10 -23.24 5.20
CA GLY A 327 -3.99 -21.78 5.22
C GLY A 327 -4.65 -21.12 4.00
N SER A 328 -4.88 -19.81 4.06
CA SER A 328 -5.38 -19.04 2.90
C SER A 328 -4.37 -19.12 1.75
N GLY A 329 -4.79 -19.47 0.53
CA GLY A 329 -3.90 -19.62 -0.62
C GLY A 329 -3.10 -18.33 -0.92
N THR A 330 -3.72 -17.18 -0.68
CA THR A 330 -3.07 -15.86 -0.71
C THR A 330 -1.91 -15.72 0.29
N GLY A 331 -2.07 -16.18 1.53
CA GLY A 331 -1.07 -16.02 2.58
C GLY A 331 0.17 -16.87 2.34
N ILE A 332 -0.03 -18.11 1.87
CA ILE A 332 1.07 -19.04 1.56
C ILE A 332 1.91 -18.52 0.39
N LEU A 333 1.26 -18.09 -0.70
CA LEU A 333 1.97 -17.56 -1.87
C LEU A 333 2.78 -16.32 -1.55
N LEU A 334 2.24 -15.42 -0.73
CA LEU A 334 2.97 -14.23 -0.26
C LEU A 334 4.20 -14.65 0.55
N ALA A 335 4.06 -15.55 1.52
CA ALA A 335 5.16 -16.01 2.34
C ALA A 335 6.28 -16.66 1.50
N VAL A 336 5.92 -17.58 0.61
CA VAL A 336 6.89 -18.28 -0.26
C VAL A 336 7.61 -17.29 -1.18
N THR A 337 6.88 -16.34 -1.76
CA THR A 337 7.44 -15.33 -2.68
C THR A 337 8.43 -14.42 -1.96
N ILE A 338 8.09 -13.97 -0.75
CA ILE A 338 8.98 -13.15 0.09
C ILE A 338 10.24 -13.94 0.45
N ILE A 339 10.09 -15.19 0.90
CA ILE A 339 11.23 -16.05 1.25
C ILE A 339 12.15 -16.25 0.03
N TYR A 340 11.57 -16.51 -1.14
CA TYR A 340 12.34 -16.69 -2.37
C TYR A 340 13.06 -15.41 -2.79
N GLN A 341 12.41 -14.25 -2.73
CA GLN A 341 13.06 -12.95 -2.98
C GLN A 341 14.23 -12.70 -2.04
N TYR A 342 14.07 -13.00 -0.75
CA TYR A 342 15.17 -12.89 0.20
C TYR A 342 16.29 -13.88 -0.12
N PHE A 343 15.97 -15.13 -0.43
CA PHE A 343 16.93 -16.15 -0.82
C PHE A 343 17.77 -15.72 -2.03
N GLU A 344 17.14 -15.24 -3.10
CA GLU A 344 17.84 -14.77 -4.31
C GLU A 344 18.73 -13.56 -3.98
N THR A 345 18.27 -12.67 -3.10
CA THR A 345 19.06 -11.52 -2.63
C THR A 345 20.27 -11.98 -1.83
N PHE A 346 20.10 -12.96 -0.94
CA PHE A 346 21.18 -13.57 -0.17
C PHE A 346 22.22 -14.25 -1.07
N GLU A 347 21.80 -14.97 -2.11
CA GLU A 347 22.72 -15.61 -3.05
C GLU A 347 23.52 -14.59 -3.86
N LYS A 348 22.87 -13.53 -4.36
CA LYS A 348 23.55 -12.45 -5.10
C LYS A 348 24.60 -11.75 -4.24
N GLU A 349 24.28 -11.47 -2.98
CA GLU A 349 25.21 -10.84 -2.06
C GLU A 349 26.39 -11.75 -1.70
N LYS A 350 26.13 -13.03 -1.44
CA LYS A 350 27.17 -14.03 -1.20
C LYS A 350 28.08 -14.21 -2.40
N ALA A 351 27.53 -14.24 -3.61
CA ALA A 351 28.30 -14.31 -4.85
C ALA A 351 29.18 -13.06 -5.06
N SER A 352 28.66 -11.87 -4.72
CA SER A 352 29.44 -10.63 -4.76
C SER A 352 30.58 -10.60 -3.73
N GLU A 353 30.39 -11.16 -2.54
CA GLU A 353 31.47 -11.28 -1.54
C GLU A 353 32.51 -12.33 -1.98
N LEU A 354 32.10 -13.52 -2.45
CA LEU A 354 33.03 -14.55 -2.92
C LEU A 354 33.82 -14.13 -4.16
N GLY A 355 33.20 -13.41 -5.10
CA GLY A 355 33.88 -12.89 -6.29
C GLY A 355 34.95 -11.84 -5.97
N LEU A 356 34.86 -11.17 -4.81
CA LEU A 356 35.86 -10.21 -4.35
C LEU A 356 37.09 -10.89 -3.70
N PHE A 357 36.95 -12.13 -3.23
CA PHE A 357 38.04 -12.96 -2.70
C PHE A 357 38.63 -13.93 -3.74
N GLY A 358 38.14 -13.89 -4.99
CA GLY A 358 38.53 -14.78 -6.08
C GLY A 358 39.57 -14.22 -7.07
N PHE A 359 40.21 -13.10 -6.76
CA PHE A 359 41.33 -12.53 -7.53
C PHE A 359 42.57 -12.36 -6.67
#